data_AF-A0A962DJU2-F1
#
_entry.id   AF-A0A962DJU2-F1
#
_cell.length_a   1.000
_cell.length_b   1.000
_cell.length_c   1.000
_cell.angle_alpha   90.00
_cell.angle_beta   90.00
_cell.angle_gamma   90.00
#
_symmetry.space_group_name_H-M   'P 1'
#
loop_
_entity.id
_entity.type
_entity.pdbx_description
1 polymer ?
#
loop_
_entity_poly.entity_id
_entity_poly.type
_entity_poly.pdbx_seq_one_letter_code
_entity_poly.pdbx_strand_id
1 'polypeptide(L)'
;MRIDKTTSKRPAPFSLRLTFQERAKLEELAGDMSLSSFIKEYLFKSNIPKKKRRRRPVKDKKLLAQLLAILGKSRLSQNMNQLAKASNTGTLPLPRQVEAELRQACADIRYMRNLLMKGLGLRVDEEKTPQPSLQTEFTQAAADIRDISNIRPMRPQP
;
A
#
# COMPACT_ATOMS: atom_id res chain seq x y z
N MET A 1 -5.24 -21.31 32.99
CA MET A 1 -4.64 -22.39 32.17
C MET A 1 -3.67 -21.74 31.18
N ARG A 2 -2.36 -21.83 31.39
CA ARG A 2 -1.34 -21.23 30.51
C ARG A 2 -1.00 -22.24 29.40
N ILE A 3 -1.09 -21.83 28.15
CA ILE A 3 -0.74 -22.67 26.98
C ILE A 3 0.77 -22.48 26.75
N ASP A 4 1.57 -23.45 27.16
CA ASP A 4 3.01 -23.47 26.84
C ASP A 4 3.21 -23.75 25.34
N LYS A 5 3.81 -22.78 24.64
CA LYS A 5 4.27 -22.96 23.26
C LYS A 5 5.51 -23.86 23.29
N THR A 6 5.34 -25.14 23.02
CA THR A 6 6.46 -26.06 22.79
C THR A 6 7.23 -25.62 21.53
N THR A 7 8.37 -24.96 21.73
CA THR A 7 9.28 -24.59 20.64
C THR A 7 10.05 -25.84 20.21
N SER A 8 9.47 -26.61 19.28
CA SER A 8 10.15 -27.74 18.64
C SER A 8 11.54 -27.30 18.15
N LYS A 9 12.61 -27.85 18.75
CA LYS A 9 13.99 -27.64 18.31
C LYS A 9 14.09 -28.09 16.85
N ARG A 10 14.66 -27.24 15.99
CA ARG A 10 14.87 -27.60 14.58
C ARG A 10 15.93 -28.71 14.52
N PRO A 11 15.79 -29.69 13.60
CA PRO A 11 16.84 -30.67 13.38
C PRO A 11 18.13 -29.96 12.98
N ALA A 12 19.26 -30.51 13.43
CA ALA A 12 20.57 -29.98 13.07
C ALA A 12 20.76 -30.00 11.54
N PRO A 13 21.52 -29.05 10.97
CA PRO A 13 21.82 -29.04 9.55
C PRO A 13 22.54 -30.34 9.13
N PHE A 14 22.25 -30.81 7.91
CA PHE A 14 22.99 -31.92 7.31
C PHE A 14 24.38 -31.45 6.87
N SER A 15 25.44 -32.06 7.41
CA SER A 15 26.82 -31.80 7.05
C SER A 15 27.30 -32.81 6.01
N LEU A 16 27.71 -32.33 4.84
CA LEU A 16 28.29 -33.15 3.77
C LEU A 16 29.79 -32.88 3.68
N ARG A 17 30.62 -33.93 3.75
CA ARG A 17 32.05 -33.82 3.46
C ARG A 17 32.27 -33.88 1.96
N LEU A 18 33.04 -32.93 1.45
CA LEU A 18 33.43 -32.84 0.05
C LEU A 18 34.95 -32.74 -0.01
N THR A 19 35.55 -33.45 -0.94
CA THR A 19 36.93 -33.20 -1.35
C THR A 19 37.03 -31.84 -2.05
N PHE A 20 38.25 -31.32 -2.20
CA PHE A 20 38.48 -30.06 -2.89
C PHE A 20 37.95 -30.08 -4.34
N GLN A 21 38.18 -31.19 -5.07
CA GLN A 21 37.74 -31.35 -6.46
C GLN A 21 36.22 -31.40 -6.58
N GLU A 22 35.54 -32.13 -5.69
CA GLU A 22 34.07 -32.20 -5.69
C GLU A 22 33.44 -30.85 -5.38
N ARG A 23 34.02 -30.12 -4.42
CA ARG A 23 33.54 -28.78 -4.07
C ARG A 23 33.73 -27.79 -5.23
N ALA A 24 34.90 -27.78 -5.86
CA ALA A 24 35.18 -26.91 -7.00
C ALA A 24 34.21 -27.17 -8.16
N LYS A 25 33.96 -28.44 -8.48
CA LYS A 25 32.98 -28.83 -9.51
C LYS A 25 31.56 -28.38 -9.17
N LEU A 26 31.15 -28.46 -7.90
CA LEU A 26 29.84 -27.97 -7.48
C LEU A 26 29.74 -26.44 -7.51
N GLU A 27 30.81 -25.72 -7.19
CA GLU A 27 30.86 -24.25 -7.28
C GLU A 27 30.79 -23.79 -8.74
N GLU A 28 31.48 -24.48 -9.66
CA GLU A 28 31.39 -24.23 -11.11
C GLU A 28 29.96 -24.47 -11.65
N LEU A 29 29.34 -25.59 -11.29
CA LEU A 29 27.96 -25.90 -11.70
C LEU A 29 26.93 -24.94 -11.07
N ALA A 30 27.20 -24.38 -9.90
CA ALA A 30 26.30 -23.47 -9.21
C ALA A 30 26.25 -22.06 -9.84
N GLY A 31 27.32 -21.62 -10.51
CA GLY A 31 27.41 -20.29 -11.12
C GLY A 31 27.13 -19.16 -10.12
N ASP A 32 26.12 -18.33 -10.41
CA ASP A 32 25.72 -17.19 -9.56
C ASP A 32 24.90 -17.58 -8.32
N MET A 33 24.51 -18.85 -8.19
CA MET A 33 23.71 -19.33 -7.07
C MET A 33 24.58 -19.79 -5.91
N SER A 34 24.10 -19.61 -4.67
CA SER A 34 24.81 -20.18 -3.52
C SER A 34 24.82 -21.71 -3.57
N LEU A 35 25.95 -22.32 -3.20
CA LEU A 35 26.15 -23.77 -3.21
C LEU A 35 25.02 -24.55 -2.52
N SER A 36 24.53 -24.08 -1.36
CA SER A 36 23.42 -24.73 -0.65
C SER A 36 22.08 -24.63 -1.39
N SER A 37 21.86 -23.57 -2.17
CA SER A 37 20.66 -23.40 -2.98
C SER A 37 20.74 -24.29 -4.23
N PHE A 38 21.91 -24.34 -4.86
CA PHE A 38 22.19 -25.25 -5.98
C PHE A 38 21.98 -26.72 -5.61
N ILE A 39 22.58 -27.18 -4.51
CA ILE A 39 22.43 -28.56 -4.04
C ILE A 39 20.96 -28.90 -3.76
N LYS A 40 20.19 -27.98 -3.17
CA LYS A 40 18.76 -28.20 -2.92
C LYS A 40 17.95 -28.25 -4.21
N GLU A 41 18.24 -27.39 -5.17
CA GLU A 41 17.55 -27.34 -6.45
C GLU A 41 17.83 -28.60 -7.28
N TYR A 42 19.09 -29.04 -7.29
CA TYR A 42 19.51 -30.27 -7.95
C TYR A 42 18.88 -31.53 -7.33
N LEU A 43 18.85 -31.64 -6.00
CA LEU A 43 18.30 -32.80 -5.29
C LEU A 43 16.76 -32.87 -5.35
N PHE A 44 16.07 -31.73 -5.24
CA PHE A 44 14.62 -31.69 -5.07
C PHE A 44 13.85 -31.22 -6.31
N LYS A 45 14.53 -31.03 -7.45
CA LYS A 45 13.98 -30.70 -8.78
C LYS A 45 12.71 -29.85 -8.70
N SER A 46 12.85 -28.65 -8.13
CA SER A 46 11.85 -27.58 -8.11
C SER A 46 10.51 -27.82 -7.38
N ASN A 47 10.27 -28.98 -6.75
CA ASN A 47 8.98 -29.26 -6.09
C ASN A 47 8.85 -28.70 -4.67
N ILE A 48 9.86 -27.97 -4.18
CA ILE A 48 9.81 -27.31 -2.86
C ILE A 48 9.51 -25.83 -3.07
N PRO A 49 8.40 -25.28 -2.50
CA PRO A 49 8.09 -23.86 -2.61
C PRO A 49 9.23 -23.03 -1.99
N LYS A 50 9.98 -22.31 -2.83
CA LYS A 50 11.06 -21.41 -2.40
C LYS A 50 10.44 -20.40 -1.41
N LYS A 51 10.89 -20.44 -0.15
CA LYS A 51 10.40 -19.51 0.90
C LYS A 51 10.69 -18.10 0.41
N LYS A 52 9.64 -17.34 0.03
CA LYS A 52 9.77 -15.98 -0.51
C LYS A 52 10.67 -15.18 0.41
N ARG A 53 11.83 -14.76 -0.13
CA ARG A 53 12.79 -13.90 0.58
C ARG A 53 12.00 -12.68 1.06
N ARG A 54 11.83 -12.50 2.37
CA ARG A 54 11.25 -11.27 2.92
C ARG A 54 12.15 -10.13 2.45
N ARG A 55 11.72 -9.40 1.42
CA ARG A 55 12.43 -8.24 0.90
C ARG A 55 12.55 -7.26 2.06
N ARG A 56 13.75 -7.14 2.65
CA ARG A 56 14.03 -6.06 3.59
C ARG A 56 13.79 -4.76 2.83
N PRO A 57 13.01 -3.80 3.35
CA PRO A 57 12.85 -2.53 2.67
C PRO A 57 14.24 -1.90 2.60
N VAL A 58 14.77 -1.77 1.38
CA VAL A 58 15.93 -0.92 1.08
C VAL A 58 15.60 0.47 1.64
N LYS A 59 16.58 1.19 2.19
CA LYS A 59 16.41 2.49 2.85
C LYS A 59 15.48 3.44 2.06
N ASP A 60 15.56 3.38 0.74
CA ASP A 60 14.72 4.11 -0.22
C ASP A 60 13.22 3.83 -0.05
N LYS A 61 12.81 2.59 0.23
CA LYS A 61 11.40 2.24 0.45
C LYS A 61 10.81 2.88 1.72
N LYS A 62 11.62 3.13 2.75
CA LYS A 62 11.14 3.80 3.97
C LYS A 62 10.90 5.29 3.71
N LEU A 63 11.83 5.95 3.01
CA LEU A 63 11.69 7.35 2.62
C LEU A 63 10.50 7.55 1.66
N LEU A 64 10.35 6.68 0.67
CA LEU A 64 9.20 6.71 -0.26
C LEU A 64 7.86 6.48 0.46
N ALA A 65 7.81 5.59 1.45
CA ALA A 65 6.61 5.38 2.25
C ALA A 65 6.27 6.58 3.15
N GLN A 66 7.29 7.24 3.72
CA GLN A 66 7.10 8.47 4.49
C GLN A 66 6.60 9.62 3.61
N LEU A 67 7.19 9.81 2.43
CA LEU A 67 6.75 10.80 1.45
C LEU A 67 5.30 10.56 1.04
N LEU A 68 4.93 9.32 0.73
CA LEU A 68 3.55 8.95 0.41
C LEU A 68 2.58 9.23 1.56
N ALA A 69 3.00 8.97 2.81
CA ALA A 69 2.19 9.26 3.99
C ALA A 69 1.97 10.77 4.20
N ILE A 70 3.01 11.59 3.99
CA ILE A 70 2.91 13.06 4.07
C ILE A 70 2.00 13.59 2.96
N LEU A 71 2.14 13.11 1.72
CA LEU A 71 1.27 13.46 0.60
C LEU A 71 -0.19 13.07 0.86
N GLY A 72 -0.44 11.89 1.43
CA GLY A 72 -1.77 11.45 1.83
C GLY A 72 -2.40 12.35 2.90
N LYS A 73 -1.63 12.76 3.90
CA LYS A 73 -2.09 13.68 4.96
C LYS A 73 -2.38 15.08 4.45
N SER A 74 -1.59 15.57 3.49
CA SER A 74 -1.73 16.92 2.92
C SER A 74 -3.02 17.10 2.11
N ARG A 75 -3.67 16.02 1.67
CA ARG A 75 -4.89 16.05 0.83
C ARG A 75 -4.76 16.95 -0.40
N LEU A 76 -3.53 17.20 -0.86
CA LEU A 76 -3.20 18.21 -1.88
C LEU A 76 -3.93 17.95 -3.21
N SER A 77 -4.02 16.69 -3.63
CA SER A 77 -4.79 16.29 -4.82
C SER A 77 -6.30 16.50 -4.68
N GLN A 78 -6.85 16.36 -3.48
CA GLN A 78 -8.28 16.59 -3.21
C GLN A 78 -8.57 18.09 -3.24
N ASN A 79 -7.75 18.88 -2.56
CA ASN A 79 -7.90 20.34 -2.50
C ASN A 79 -7.74 20.95 -3.90
N MET A 80 -6.75 20.51 -4.67
CA MET A 80 -6.55 21.00 -6.03
C MET A 80 -7.72 20.62 -6.96
N ASN A 81 -8.27 19.42 -6.80
CA ASN A 81 -9.44 19.01 -7.58
C ASN A 81 -10.69 19.81 -7.23
N GLN A 82 -10.85 20.22 -5.96
CA GLN A 82 -11.94 21.11 -5.55
C GLN A 82 -11.78 22.50 -6.17
N LEU A 83 -10.56 23.06 -6.21
CA LEU A 83 -10.28 24.33 -6.87
C LEU A 83 -10.54 24.27 -8.38
N ALA A 84 -10.07 23.21 -9.05
CA ALA A 84 -10.34 22.99 -10.46
C ALA A 84 -11.84 22.85 -10.73
N LYS A 85 -12.60 22.17 -9.86
CA LYS A 85 -14.05 22.04 -9.98
C LYS A 85 -14.77 23.37 -9.75
N ALA A 86 -14.38 24.14 -8.75
CA ALA A 86 -14.93 25.48 -8.46
C ALA A 86 -14.67 26.47 -9.61
N SER A 87 -13.49 26.38 -10.24
CA SER A 87 -13.17 27.14 -11.45
C SER A 87 -14.08 26.76 -12.62
N ASN A 88 -14.28 25.45 -12.83
CA ASN A 88 -15.14 24.92 -13.87
C ASN A 88 -16.60 25.32 -13.76
N THR A 89 -17.12 25.33 -12.53
CA THR A 89 -18.51 25.71 -12.26
C THR A 89 -18.72 27.22 -12.24
N GLY A 90 -17.68 28.01 -12.53
CA GLY A 90 -17.73 29.48 -12.50
C GLY A 90 -17.82 30.07 -11.09
N THR A 91 -17.71 29.24 -10.04
CA THR A 91 -17.74 29.65 -8.64
C THR A 91 -16.45 30.36 -8.22
N LEU A 92 -15.35 30.06 -8.92
CA LEU A 92 -14.07 30.74 -8.80
C LEU A 92 -13.73 31.34 -10.18
N PRO A 93 -13.92 32.65 -10.42
CA PRO A 93 -13.62 33.25 -11.70
C PRO A 93 -12.11 33.26 -11.93
N LEU A 94 -11.65 32.37 -12.82
CA LEU A 94 -10.26 32.28 -13.26
C LEU A 94 -10.18 32.32 -14.79
N PRO A 95 -9.06 32.82 -15.35
CA PRO A 95 -8.78 32.66 -16.76
C PRO A 95 -8.78 31.17 -17.15
N ARG A 96 -9.31 30.84 -18.33
CA ARG A 96 -9.34 29.45 -18.88
C ARG A 96 -7.97 28.77 -18.86
N GLN A 97 -6.90 29.54 -19.09
CA GLN A 97 -5.53 29.06 -19.03
C GLN A 97 -5.15 28.56 -17.62
N VAL A 98 -5.45 29.34 -16.58
CA VAL A 98 -5.15 29.00 -15.18
C VAL A 98 -5.95 27.78 -14.73
N GLU A 99 -7.19 27.65 -15.20
CA GLU A 99 -8.00 26.46 -14.95
C GLU A 99 -7.37 25.18 -15.54
N ALA A 100 -6.85 25.27 -16.77
CA ALA A 100 -6.16 24.16 -17.42
C ALA A 100 -4.87 23.78 -16.68
N GLU A 101 -4.08 24.76 -16.26
CA GLU A 101 -2.86 24.56 -15.46
C GLU A 101 -3.17 23.88 -14.11
N LEU A 102 -4.25 24.29 -13.43
CA LEU A 102 -4.70 23.67 -12.18
C LEU A 102 -5.13 22.20 -12.37
N ARG A 103 -5.84 21.89 -13.46
CA ARG A 103 -6.20 20.51 -13.82
C ARG A 103 -4.97 19.66 -14.10
N GLN A 104 -3.99 20.21 -14.82
CA GLN A 104 -2.75 19.52 -15.12
C GLN A 104 -1.98 19.22 -13.83
N ALA A 105 -1.85 20.21 -12.93
CA ALA A 105 -1.23 20.00 -11.62
C ALA A 105 -1.91 18.88 -10.82
N CYS A 106 -3.25 18.81 -10.82
CA CYS A 106 -3.98 17.70 -10.19
C CYS A 106 -3.60 16.34 -10.76
N ALA A 107 -3.52 16.24 -12.09
CA ALA A 107 -3.17 15.01 -12.79
C ALA A 107 -1.75 14.57 -12.43
N ASP A 108 -0.79 15.51 -12.43
CA ASP A 108 0.61 15.26 -12.10
C ASP A 108 0.77 14.75 -10.66
N ILE A 109 0.05 15.34 -9.70
CA ILE A 109 0.08 14.89 -8.30
C ILE A 109 -0.49 13.48 -8.16
N ARG A 110 -1.61 13.16 -8.83
CA ARG A 110 -2.17 11.80 -8.84
C ARG A 110 -1.19 10.81 -9.45
N TYR A 111 -0.54 11.19 -10.54
CA TYR A 111 0.46 10.37 -11.20
C TYR A 111 1.67 10.09 -10.30
N MET A 112 2.22 11.12 -9.64
CA MET A 112 3.29 10.97 -8.66
C MET A 112 2.90 10.02 -7.52
N ARG A 113 1.69 10.16 -6.97
CA ARG A 113 1.16 9.26 -5.93
C ARG A 113 1.11 7.81 -6.42
N ASN A 114 0.63 7.58 -7.64
CA ASN A 114 0.52 6.25 -8.23
C ASN A 114 1.89 5.60 -8.47
N LEU A 115 2.87 6.36 -8.96
CA LEU A 115 4.25 5.89 -9.10
C LEU A 115 4.86 5.49 -7.76
N LEU A 116 4.65 6.29 -6.71
CA LEU A 116 5.11 5.97 -5.35
C LEU A 116 4.46 4.69 -4.82
N MET A 117 3.15 4.50 -5.00
CA MET A 117 2.46 3.28 -4.59
C MET A 117 3.01 2.04 -5.33
N LYS A 118 3.22 2.14 -6.65
CA LYS A 118 3.84 1.07 -7.46
C LYS A 118 5.26 0.74 -6.98
N GLY A 119 6.09 1.75 -6.74
CA GLY A 119 7.47 1.57 -6.23
C GLY A 119 7.54 0.90 -4.86
N LEU A 120 6.52 1.10 -4.03
CA LEU A 120 6.39 0.45 -2.72
C LEU A 120 5.78 -0.97 -2.81
N GLY A 121 5.23 -1.36 -3.96
CA GLY A 121 4.54 -2.63 -4.14
C GLY A 121 3.17 -2.68 -3.48
N LEU A 122 2.55 -1.51 -3.25
CA LEU A 122 1.18 -1.40 -2.78
C LEU A 122 0.24 -1.50 -3.98
N ARG A 123 -0.84 -2.27 -3.86
CA ARG A 123 -1.89 -2.32 -4.87
C ARG A 123 -2.67 -1.01 -4.81
N VAL A 124 -2.81 -0.38 -5.97
CA VAL A 124 -3.73 0.74 -6.16
C VAL A 124 -5.05 0.09 -6.51
N ASP A 125 -5.92 -0.08 -5.52
CA ASP A 125 -7.33 -0.37 -5.80
C ASP A 125 -7.87 0.94 -6.40
N GLU A 126 -7.91 1.01 -7.73
CA GLU A 126 -8.43 2.17 -8.50
C GLU A 126 -9.91 2.48 -8.16
N GLU A 127 -10.57 1.60 -7.41
CA GLU A 127 -11.98 1.64 -7.11
C GLU A 127 -12.21 1.61 -5.58
N LYS A 128 -11.82 2.69 -4.90
CA LYS A 128 -12.44 3.02 -3.61
C LYS A 128 -13.04 4.41 -3.72
N THR A 129 -14.37 4.38 -3.76
CA THR A 129 -15.39 5.42 -3.55
C THR A 129 -14.84 6.75 -3.01
N PRO A 130 -15.31 7.91 -3.51
CA PRO A 130 -14.91 9.20 -2.97
C PRO A 130 -15.00 9.16 -1.45
N GLN A 131 -13.86 9.32 -0.77
CA GLN A 131 -13.91 9.57 0.67
C GLN A 131 -14.81 10.79 0.83
N PRO A 132 -15.93 10.66 1.58
CA PRO A 132 -16.78 11.79 1.83
C PRO A 132 -15.89 12.90 2.36
N SER A 133 -15.96 14.06 1.72
CA SER A 133 -15.24 15.21 2.23
C SER A 133 -15.67 15.40 3.70
N LEU A 134 -14.80 15.90 4.58
CA LEU A 134 -15.21 16.22 5.95
C LEU A 134 -16.47 17.10 5.95
N GLN A 135 -16.65 17.94 4.92
CA GLN A 135 -17.86 18.71 4.67
C GLN A 135 -19.10 17.83 4.44
N THR A 136 -18.97 16.70 3.73
CA THR A 136 -20.01 15.67 3.54
C THR A 136 -20.30 14.90 4.84
N GLU A 137 -19.27 14.56 5.63
CA GLU A 137 -19.47 13.96 6.95
C GLU A 137 -20.16 14.94 7.92
N PHE A 138 -19.81 16.23 7.88
CA PHE A 138 -20.47 17.27 8.66
C PHE A 138 -21.92 17.53 8.20
N THR A 139 -22.20 17.49 6.89
CA THR A 139 -23.59 17.65 6.39
C THR A 139 -24.44 16.42 6.66
N GLN A 140 -23.88 15.21 6.58
CA GLN A 140 -24.56 13.96 6.92
C GLN A 140 -24.86 13.92 8.44
N ALA A 141 -23.88 14.24 9.28
CA ALA A 141 -24.08 14.31 10.73
C ALA A 141 -25.10 15.40 11.14
N ALA A 142 -25.11 16.54 10.44
CA ALA A 142 -26.11 17.59 10.67
C ALA A 142 -27.52 17.19 10.18
N ALA A 143 -27.63 16.34 9.15
CA ALA A 143 -28.90 15.79 8.68
C ALA A 143 -29.45 14.73 9.66
N ASP A 144 -28.59 13.84 10.17
CA ASP A 144 -28.97 12.80 11.13
C ASP A 144 -29.48 13.40 12.46
N ILE A 145 -28.94 14.54 12.89
CA ILE A 145 -29.41 15.28 14.08
C ILE A 145 -30.81 15.89 13.86
N ARG A 146 -31.14 16.32 12.62
CA ARG A 146 -32.47 16.85 12.29
C ARG A 146 -33.55 15.76 12.30
N ASP A 147 -33.23 14.53 11.90
CA ASP A 147 -34.18 13.41 11.94
C ASP A 147 -34.53 12.98 13.37
N ILE A 148 -33.58 13.05 14.32
CA ILE A 148 -33.85 12.76 15.74
C ILE A 148 -34.80 13.79 16.35
N SER A 149 -34.76 15.05 15.88
CA SER A 149 -35.65 16.11 16.34
C SER A 149 -37.09 16.01 15.82
N ASN A 150 -37.38 15.07 14.89
CA ASN A 150 -38.69 14.89 14.26
C ASN A 150 -39.54 13.76 14.88
N ILE A 151 -39.09 13.16 15.98
CA ILE A 151 -39.90 12.20 16.74
C ILE A 151 -41.00 12.97 17.48
N ARG A 152 -42.18 13.03 16.88
CA ARG A 152 -43.41 13.55 17.51
C ARG A 152 -43.65 12.80 18.84
N PRO A 153 -43.89 13.49 19.96
CA PRO A 153 -44.36 12.83 21.16
C PRO A 153 -45.77 12.26 20.92
N MET A 154 -45.93 10.95 21.12
CA MET A 154 -47.23 10.29 21.18
C MET A 154 -48.05 10.96 22.29
N ARG A 155 -49.15 11.63 21.91
CA ARG A 155 -50.13 12.16 22.85
C ARG A 155 -50.87 10.97 23.47
N PRO A 156 -50.93 10.84 24.81
CA PRO A 156 -51.76 9.81 25.43
C PRO A 156 -53.23 10.12 25.12
N GLN A 157 -53.93 9.14 24.56
CA GLN A 157 -55.38 9.20 24.34
C GLN A 157 -56.10 8.92 25.68
N PRO A 158 -57.29 9.50 25.89
CA PRO A 158 -58.02 9.43 27.17
C PRO A 158 -58.49 8.02 27.52
#